data_AF-A0A978VNU7-F1
#
_entry.id   AF-A0A978VNU7-F1
#
_cell.length_a   1.000
_cell.length_b   1.000
_cell.length_c   1.000
_cell.angle_alpha   90.00
_cell.angle_beta   90.00
_cell.angle_gamma   90.00
#
_symmetry.space_group_name_H-M   'P 1'
#
loop_
_entity.id
_entity.type
_entity.pdbx_description
1 polymer ?
#
loop_
_entity_poly.entity_id
_entity_poly.type
_entity_poly.pdbx_seq_one_letter_code
_entity_poly.pdbx_strand_id
1 'polypeptide(L)'
;MESIVSSRGWRIAALVLRVLTILLLLVSFVILLTNVLKVTYTDGRTKSFHFYDVVGFKYIVATIFLGLAYSIMQTIFAIGRIKNENYDGRLLFDFYGDKVISNLLATGAAAGFIATRERQESFGESGKYYQKHFDRSYASACILLLAFVCTLILSVISSYALPKRVNN
;
A
#
# COMPACT_ATOMS: atom_id res chain seq x y z
N MET A 1 22.28 -28.55 -1.48
CA MET A 1 21.54 -27.46 -0.81
C MET A 1 20.18 -27.39 -1.46
N GLU A 2 19.25 -28.17 -0.92
CA GLU A 2 17.89 -28.31 -1.41
C GLU A 2 17.16 -26.96 -1.35
N SER A 3 16.36 -26.68 -2.37
CA SER A 3 15.55 -25.49 -2.48
C SER A 3 14.51 -25.46 -1.35
N ILE A 4 14.83 -24.73 -0.28
CA ILE A 4 13.99 -24.48 0.91
C ILE A 4 12.63 -23.81 0.52
N VAL A 5 12.43 -23.47 -0.75
CA VAL A 5 11.37 -22.62 -1.28
C VAL A 5 10.32 -23.40 -2.10
N SER A 6 10.36 -24.73 -2.08
CA SER A 6 9.29 -25.58 -2.65
C SER A 6 8.42 -26.26 -1.60
N SER A 7 8.28 -25.68 -0.40
CA SER A 7 7.27 -26.13 0.57
C SER A 7 5.91 -25.51 0.26
N ARG A 8 4.84 -26.32 0.31
CA ARG A 8 3.44 -25.88 0.22
C ARG A 8 3.13 -24.69 1.16
N GLY A 9 3.83 -24.60 2.29
CA GLY A 9 3.68 -23.52 3.27
C GLY A 9 4.05 -22.12 2.75
N TRP A 10 5.13 -21.97 1.99
CA TRP A 10 5.53 -20.65 1.46
C TRP A 10 4.55 -20.12 0.42
N ARG A 11 3.97 -21.02 -0.39
CA ARG A 11 2.94 -20.67 -1.37
C ARG A 11 1.67 -20.16 -0.67
N ILE A 12 1.26 -20.83 0.40
CA ILE A 12 0.12 -20.41 1.23
C ILE A 12 0.43 -19.08 1.92
N ALA A 13 1.61 -18.91 2.52
CA ALA A 13 2.01 -17.67 3.17
C ALA A 13 2.01 -16.48 2.20
N ALA A 14 2.55 -16.66 0.99
CA ALA A 14 2.51 -15.62 -0.04
C ALA A 14 1.07 -15.26 -0.45
N LEU A 15 0.17 -16.25 -0.61
CA LEU A 15 -1.23 -15.98 -0.90
C LEU A 15 -1.92 -15.21 0.24
N VAL A 16 -1.69 -15.61 1.49
CA VAL A 16 -2.24 -14.92 2.67
C VAL A 16 -1.74 -13.47 2.74
N LEU A 17 -0.44 -13.24 2.53
CA LEU A 17 0.15 -11.90 2.51
C LEU A 17 -0.46 -11.02 1.41
N ARG A 18 -0.75 -11.58 0.22
CA ARG A 18 -1.40 -10.84 -0.88
C ARG A 18 -2.81 -10.40 -0.48
N VAL A 19 -3.62 -11.32 0.03
CA VAL A 19 -4.99 -11.02 0.49
C VAL A 19 -4.95 -9.99 1.62
N LEU A 20 -4.05 -10.15 2.58
CA LEU A 20 -3.87 -9.21 3.68
C LEU A 20 -3.49 -7.81 3.17
N THR A 21 -2.58 -7.71 2.21
CA THR A 21 -2.16 -6.43 1.61
C THR A 21 -3.35 -5.72 0.94
N ILE A 22 -4.18 -6.45 0.18
CA ILE A 22 -5.39 -5.90 -0.44
C ILE A 22 -6.35 -5.36 0.61
N LEU A 23 -6.61 -6.13 1.68
CA LEU A 23 -7.48 -5.71 2.77
C LEU A 23 -6.96 -4.45 3.46
N LEU A 24 -5.66 -4.40 3.76
CA LEU A 24 -5.02 -3.23 4.38
C LEU A 24 -5.11 -1.99 3.48
N LEU A 25 -4.88 -2.15 2.17
CA LEU A 25 -5.02 -1.06 1.20
C LEU A 25 -6.47 -0.54 1.14
N LEU A 26 -7.46 -1.43 1.14
CA LEU A 26 -8.87 -1.05 1.16
C LEU A 26 -9.25 -0.34 2.46
N VAL A 27 -8.80 -0.82 3.61
CA VAL A 27 -9.04 -0.17 4.91
C VAL A 27 -8.38 1.22 4.95
N SER A 28 -7.12 1.33 4.51
CA SER A 28 -6.42 2.61 4.41
C SER A 28 -7.19 3.60 3.52
N PHE A 29 -7.67 3.13 2.36
CA PHE A 29 -8.47 3.92 1.42
C PHE A 29 -9.80 4.40 2.02
N VAL A 30 -10.55 3.50 2.66
CA VAL A 30 -11.83 3.85 3.29
C VAL A 30 -11.61 4.84 4.43
N ILE A 31 -10.58 4.66 5.26
CA ILE A 31 -10.26 5.62 6.33
C ILE A 31 -9.90 6.98 5.73
N LEU A 32 -9.13 7.02 4.64
CA LEU A 32 -8.75 8.25 3.96
C LEU A 32 -9.98 8.96 3.34
N LEU A 33 -10.85 8.22 2.66
CA LEU A 33 -12.08 8.73 2.06
C LEU A 33 -13.08 9.20 3.09
N THR A 34 -13.20 8.49 4.22
CA THR A 34 -14.14 8.87 5.29
C THR A 34 -13.61 10.01 6.15
N ASN A 35 -12.30 10.25 6.14
CA ASN A 35 -11.68 11.37 6.82
C ASN A 35 -11.78 12.67 5.99
N VAL A 36 -13.00 13.06 5.62
CA VAL A 36 -13.26 14.37 5.01
C VAL A 36 -13.37 15.40 6.14
N LEU A 37 -12.43 16.33 6.22
CA LEU A 37 -12.52 17.47 7.13
C LEU A 37 -13.55 18.46 6.60
N LYS A 38 -14.70 18.53 7.28
CA LYS A 38 -15.68 19.60 7.09
C LYS A 38 -15.30 20.76 8.00
N VAL A 39 -14.85 21.88 7.43
CA VAL A 39 -14.52 23.10 8.20
C VAL A 39 -15.70 24.06 8.07
N THR A 40 -16.33 24.36 9.20
CA THR A 40 -17.40 25.36 9.27
C THR A 40 -16.77 26.72 9.56
N TYR A 41 -16.92 27.67 8.65
CA TYR A 41 -16.44 29.05 8.85
C TYR A 41 -17.43 29.83 9.72
N THR A 42 -16.95 30.90 10.36
CA THR A 42 -17.75 31.83 11.20
C THR A 42 -18.90 32.52 10.47
N ASP A 43 -18.93 32.47 9.13
CA ASP A 43 -20.00 32.96 8.24
C ASP A 43 -21.13 31.93 8.00
N GLY A 44 -21.20 30.86 8.78
CA GLY A 44 -22.24 29.80 8.65
C GLY A 44 -22.10 28.92 7.40
N ARG A 45 -21.09 29.16 6.53
CA ARG A 45 -20.80 28.33 5.36
C ARG A 45 -19.89 27.15 5.74
N THR A 46 -20.43 25.94 5.58
CA THR A 46 -19.66 24.70 5.69
C THR A 46 -18.88 24.47 4.41
N LYS A 47 -17.57 24.71 4.40
CA LYS A 47 -16.72 24.27 3.29
C LYS A 47 -16.14 22.91 3.66
N SER A 48 -16.64 21.88 2.98
CA SER A 48 -15.98 20.58 2.95
C SER A 48 -14.61 20.77 2.29
N PHE A 49 -13.56 20.91 3.10
CA PHE A 49 -12.18 20.82 2.62
C PHE A 49 -11.95 19.37 2.25
N HIS A 50 -12.30 19.02 1.02
CA HIS A 50 -11.88 17.77 0.44
C HIS A 50 -10.36 17.78 0.40
N PHE A 51 -9.77 16.88 1.18
CA PHE A 51 -8.33 16.66 1.25
C PHE A 51 -7.67 16.42 -0.11
N TYR A 52 -8.46 16.16 -1.16
CA TYR A 52 -8.01 15.98 -2.53
C TYR A 52 -7.27 17.18 -3.14
N ASP A 53 -7.37 18.40 -2.59
CA ASP A 53 -6.67 19.56 -3.17
C ASP A 53 -5.18 19.64 -2.75
N VAL A 54 -4.79 18.89 -1.72
CA VAL A 54 -3.41 18.84 -1.24
C VAL A 54 -2.66 17.75 -2.02
N VAL A 55 -1.51 18.12 -2.61
CA VAL A 55 -0.67 17.22 -3.43
C VAL A 55 -0.37 15.90 -2.71
N GLY A 56 -0.11 15.94 -1.41
CA GLY A 56 0.16 14.75 -0.60
C GLY A 56 -0.98 13.72 -0.60
N PHE A 57 -2.24 14.16 -0.54
CA PHE A 57 -3.38 13.24 -0.55
C PHE A 57 -3.67 12.65 -1.94
N LYS A 58 -3.46 13.43 -3.01
CA LYS A 58 -3.51 12.89 -4.39
C LYS A 58 -2.48 11.78 -4.56
N TYR A 59 -1.29 11.96 -4.00
CA TYR A 59 -0.22 10.96 -4.07
C TYR A 59 -0.56 9.69 -3.28
N ILE A 60 -1.12 9.79 -2.06
CA ILE A 60 -1.57 8.62 -1.28
C ILE A 60 -2.66 7.85 -2.04
N VAL A 61 -3.64 8.56 -2.61
CA VAL A 61 -4.71 7.92 -3.40
C VAL A 61 -4.12 7.22 -4.63
N ALA A 62 -3.22 7.87 -5.37
CA ALA A 62 -2.56 7.28 -6.53
C ALA A 62 -1.74 6.03 -6.16
N THR A 63 -0.98 6.08 -5.05
CA THR A 63 -0.18 4.94 -4.58
C THR A 63 -1.06 3.76 -4.14
N ILE A 64 -2.20 4.02 -3.48
CA ILE A 64 -3.19 2.99 -3.15
C ILE A 64 -3.76 2.35 -4.42
N PHE A 65 -4.20 3.15 -5.40
CA PHE A 65 -4.74 2.62 -6.66
C PHE A 65 -3.72 1.79 -7.43
N LEU A 66 -2.47 2.22 -7.49
CA LEU A 66 -1.39 1.46 -8.13
C LEU A 66 -1.10 0.15 -7.39
N GLY A 67 -1.08 0.16 -6.06
CA GLY A 67 -0.93 -1.06 -5.25
C GLY A 67 -2.10 -2.05 -5.44
N LEU A 68 -3.32 -1.54 -5.56
CA LEU A 68 -4.52 -2.35 -5.82
C LEU A 68 -4.49 -2.95 -7.23
N ALA A 69 -4.19 -2.14 -8.25
CA ALA A 69 -4.07 -2.57 -9.63
C ALA A 69 -2.99 -3.66 -9.79
N TYR A 70 -1.85 -3.47 -9.12
CA TYR A 70 -0.80 -4.48 -9.08
C TYR A 70 -1.26 -5.78 -8.41
N SER A 71 -1.98 -5.71 -7.29
CA SER A 71 -2.50 -6.90 -6.61
C SER A 71 -3.48 -7.70 -7.49
N ILE A 72 -4.30 -7.01 -8.29
CA ILE A 72 -5.20 -7.64 -9.28
C ILE A 72 -4.38 -8.31 -10.38
N MET A 73 -3.39 -7.61 -10.93
CA MET A 73 -2.48 -8.15 -11.95
C MET A 73 -1.76 -9.41 -11.44
N GLN A 74 -1.28 -9.38 -10.20
CA GLN A 74 -0.62 -10.50 -9.53
C GLN A 74 -1.54 -11.73 -9.38
N THR A 75 -2.84 -11.48 -9.13
CA THR A 75 -3.87 -12.53 -9.03
C THR A 75 -4.15 -13.16 -10.40
N ILE A 76 -4.24 -12.35 -11.45
CA ILE A 76 -4.40 -12.83 -12.83
C ILE A 76 -3.20 -13.69 -13.25
N PHE A 77 -1.98 -13.26 -12.90
CA PHE A 77 -0.78 -14.06 -13.17
C PHE A 77 -0.72 -15.37 -12.38
N ALA A 78 -1.20 -15.39 -11.13
CA ALA A 78 -1.31 -16.62 -10.36
C ALA A 78 -2.25 -17.64 -11.02
N ILE A 79 -3.40 -17.19 -11.55
CA ILE A 79 -4.34 -18.04 -12.30
C ILE A 79 -3.70 -18.51 -13.62
N GLY A 80 -3.03 -17.60 -14.34
CA GLY A 80 -2.33 -17.93 -15.58
C GLY A 80 -1.20 -18.95 -15.40
N ARG A 81 -0.60 -19.05 -14.20
CA ARG A 81 0.43 -20.03 -13.83
C ARG A 81 -0.12 -21.45 -13.74
N ILE A 82 -1.39 -21.63 -13.34
CA ILE A 82 -2.05 -22.94 -13.28
C ILE A 82 -2.30 -23.50 -14.69
N LYS A 83 -2.51 -22.61 -15.68
CA LYS A 83 -2.89 -22.98 -17.04
C LYS A 83 -1.71 -23.24 -17.98
N ASN A 84 -0.54 -22.64 -17.74
CA ASN A 84 0.64 -22.78 -18.59
C ASN A 84 1.89 -23.01 -17.74
N GLU A 85 2.47 -24.21 -17.81
CA GLU A 85 3.63 -24.65 -17.02
C GLU A 85 4.97 -24.03 -17.43
N ASN A 86 5.04 -23.27 -18.54
CA ASN A 86 6.30 -22.92 -19.20
C ASN A 86 6.58 -21.40 -19.28
N TYR A 87 6.64 -20.71 -18.14
CA TYR A 87 6.92 -19.26 -18.10
C TYR A 87 7.82 -18.83 -16.93
N ASP A 88 9.12 -19.13 -17.02
CA ASP A 88 10.15 -18.64 -16.07
C ASP A 88 10.20 -17.11 -15.95
N GLY A 89 9.91 -16.38 -17.04
CA GLY A 89 9.95 -14.91 -17.06
C GLY A 89 8.89 -14.23 -16.19
N ARG A 90 7.81 -14.93 -15.82
CA ARG A 90 6.72 -14.37 -15.01
C ARG A 90 7.06 -14.28 -13.51
N LEU A 91 8.00 -15.09 -13.04
CA LEU A 91 8.43 -15.09 -11.63
C LEU A 91 9.35 -13.89 -11.32
N LEU A 92 10.18 -13.50 -12.30
CA LEU A 92 10.98 -12.28 -12.26
C LEU A 92 10.12 -11.00 -12.25
N PHE A 93 9.02 -11.00 -13.00
CA PHE A 93 8.09 -9.87 -13.02
C PHE A 93 7.37 -9.67 -11.68
N ASP A 94 6.87 -10.76 -11.06
CA ASP A 94 6.30 -10.71 -9.69
C ASP A 94 7.36 -10.21 -8.70
N PHE A 95 8.61 -10.65 -8.81
CA PHE A 95 9.69 -10.22 -7.91
C PHE A 95 10.03 -8.73 -8.03
N TYR A 96 10.23 -8.24 -9.26
CA TYR A 96 10.55 -6.83 -9.50
C TYR A 96 9.35 -5.93 -9.20
N GLY A 97 8.14 -6.39 -9.56
CA GLY A 97 6.88 -5.72 -9.24
C GLY A 97 6.70 -5.51 -7.74
N ASP A 98 6.91 -6.56 -6.93
CA ASP A 98 6.78 -6.48 -5.47
C ASP A 98 7.76 -5.46 -4.87
N LYS A 99 8.98 -5.31 -5.45
CA LYS A 99 9.95 -4.28 -5.02
C LYS A 99 9.51 -2.86 -5.39
N VAL A 100 9.08 -2.66 -6.63
CA VAL A 100 8.65 -1.32 -7.08
C VAL A 100 7.44 -0.87 -6.29
N ILE A 101 6.46 -1.75 -6.10
CA ILE A 101 5.22 -1.44 -5.40
C ILE A 101 5.46 -1.26 -3.90
N SER A 102 6.33 -2.05 -3.27
CA SER A 102 6.69 -1.80 -1.87
C SER A 102 7.34 -0.42 -1.68
N ASN A 103 8.31 -0.03 -2.51
CA ASN A 103 8.88 1.32 -2.45
C ASN A 103 7.84 2.42 -2.71
N LEU A 104 6.90 2.18 -3.62
CA LEU A 104 5.79 3.09 -3.88
C LEU A 104 4.84 3.23 -2.67
N LEU A 105 4.48 2.14 -2.00
CA LEU A 105 3.67 2.19 -0.78
C LEU A 105 4.43 2.87 0.37
N ALA A 106 5.74 2.63 0.51
CA ALA A 106 6.56 3.28 1.53
C ALA A 106 6.61 4.80 1.36
N THR A 107 6.84 5.26 0.13
CA THR A 107 6.81 6.70 -0.20
C THR A 107 5.41 7.29 -0.05
N GLY A 108 4.36 6.55 -0.42
CA GLY A 108 2.96 6.93 -0.17
C GLY A 108 2.65 7.10 1.33
N ALA A 109 3.11 6.17 2.17
CA ALA A 109 2.96 6.26 3.62
C ALA A 109 3.71 7.47 4.19
N ALA A 110 4.97 7.67 3.78
CA ALA A 110 5.78 8.82 4.19
C ALA A 110 5.10 10.15 3.81
N ALA A 111 4.59 10.26 2.58
CA ALA A 111 3.82 11.42 2.12
C ALA A 111 2.56 11.63 2.97
N GLY A 112 1.88 10.56 3.41
CA GLY A 112 0.75 10.63 4.34
C GLY A 112 1.11 11.18 5.71
N PHE A 113 2.24 10.78 6.28
CA PHE A 113 2.73 11.35 7.54
C PHE A 113 3.08 12.83 7.40
N ILE A 114 3.80 13.20 6.34
CA ILE A 114 4.21 14.58 6.06
C ILE A 114 2.98 15.47 5.85
N ALA A 115 2.06 15.06 4.97
CA ALA A 115 0.84 15.83 4.69
C ALA A 115 -0.06 16.00 5.91
N THR A 116 -0.11 15.01 6.81
CA THR A 116 -0.85 15.11 8.07
C THR A 116 -0.19 16.11 9.02
N ARG A 117 1.15 16.08 9.11
CA ARG A 117 1.93 16.99 9.96
C ARG A 117 1.89 18.44 9.47
N GLU A 118 2.10 18.68 8.18
CA GLU A 118 2.00 20.03 7.57
C GLU A 118 0.62 20.65 7.83
N ARG A 119 -0.43 19.84 7.74
CA ARG A 119 -1.80 20.26 8.08
C ARG A 119 -1.91 20.63 9.55
N GLN A 120 -1.44 19.77 10.46
CA GLN A 120 -1.51 20.04 11.89
C GLN A 120 -0.77 21.33 12.26
N GLU A 121 0.41 21.57 11.69
CA GLU A 121 1.17 22.81 11.85
C GLU A 121 0.40 24.03 11.31
N SER A 122 -0.22 23.92 10.12
CA SER A 122 -1.02 25.00 9.52
C SER A 122 -2.24 25.41 10.34
N PHE A 123 -2.82 24.50 11.13
CA PHE A 123 -3.98 24.80 11.97
C PHE A 123 -3.60 25.40 13.34
N GLY A 124 -2.33 25.43 13.72
CA GLY A 124 -1.86 26.03 14.98
C GLY A 124 -2.65 25.55 16.20
N GLU A 125 -3.04 26.48 17.09
CA GLU A 125 -3.82 26.15 18.29
C GLU A 125 -5.22 25.58 17.99
N SER A 126 -5.82 25.97 16.86
CA SER A 126 -7.10 25.44 16.39
C SER A 126 -7.01 23.95 16.00
N GLY A 127 -5.79 23.43 15.80
CA GLY A 127 -5.55 22.02 15.53
C GLY A 127 -6.05 21.08 16.62
N LYS A 128 -6.14 21.54 17.88
CA LYS A 128 -6.68 20.76 19.00
C LYS A 128 -8.15 20.33 18.79
N TYR A 129 -8.95 21.18 18.15
CA TYR A 129 -10.35 20.86 17.80
C TYR A 129 -10.47 19.77 16.72
N TYR A 130 -9.42 19.59 15.91
CA TYR A 130 -9.38 18.65 14.81
C TYR A 130 -8.45 17.46 15.06
N GLN A 131 -7.95 17.29 16.28
CA GLN A 131 -6.96 16.25 16.62
C GLN A 131 -7.45 14.83 16.28
N LYS A 132 -8.74 14.55 16.51
CA LYS A 132 -9.38 13.28 16.11
C LYS A 132 -9.27 12.99 14.60
N HIS A 133 -9.29 14.03 13.77
CA HIS A 133 -9.11 13.89 12.33
C HIS A 133 -7.64 13.65 11.96
N PHE A 134 -6.69 14.30 12.64
CA PHE A 134 -5.27 14.04 12.43
C PHE A 134 -4.88 12.61 12.86
N ASP A 135 -5.35 12.15 14.02
CA ASP A 135 -5.11 10.78 14.49
C ASP A 135 -5.63 9.73 13.51
N ARG A 136 -6.80 9.98 12.90
CA ARG A 136 -7.37 9.10 11.88
C ARG A 136 -6.56 9.11 10.57
N SER A 137 -5.96 10.24 10.19
CA SER A 137 -5.03 10.31 9.05
C SER A 137 -3.72 9.56 9.34
N TYR A 138 -3.16 9.73 10.55
CA TYR A 138 -1.99 8.95 10.99
C TYR A 138 -2.28 7.46 11.02
N ALA A 139 -3.46 7.05 11.51
CA ALA A 139 -3.87 5.65 11.48
C ALA A 139 -3.93 5.09 10.05
N SER A 140 -4.47 5.85 9.09
CA SER A 140 -4.48 5.46 7.67
C SER A 140 -3.07 5.28 7.11
N ALA A 141 -2.14 6.20 7.42
CA ALA A 141 -0.75 6.12 7.01
C ALA A 141 -0.01 4.92 7.64
N CYS A 142 -0.26 4.62 8.91
CA CYS A 142 0.27 3.43 9.58
C CYS A 142 -0.23 2.13 8.92
N ILE A 143 -1.51 2.06 8.55
CA ILE A 143 -2.07 0.89 7.85
C ILE A 143 -1.44 0.73 6.46
N LEU A 144 -1.20 1.83 5.75
CA LEU A 144 -0.50 1.82 4.47
C LEU A 144 0.96 1.35 4.61
N LEU A 145 1.64 1.76 5.69
CA LEU A 145 2.98 1.28 6.03
C LEU A 145 2.97 -0.22 6.34
N LEU A 146 1.94 -0.71 7.03
CA LEU A 146 1.80 -2.14 7.31
C LEU A 146 1.56 -2.95 6.02
N ALA A 147 0.80 -2.40 5.08
CA ALA A 147 0.66 -2.97 3.73
C ALA A 147 2.01 -3.00 2.99
N PHE A 148 2.83 -1.94 3.12
CA PHE A 148 4.20 -1.94 2.60
C PHE A 148 5.04 -3.09 3.16
N VAL A 149 5.03 -3.29 4.49
CA VAL A 149 5.80 -4.37 5.13
C VAL A 149 5.35 -5.74 4.61
N CYS A 150 4.05 -5.96 4.43
CA CYS A 150 3.53 -7.20 3.85
C CYS A 150 4.07 -7.43 2.43
N THR A 151 4.03 -6.40 1.57
CA THR A 151 4.55 -6.45 0.19
C THR A 151 6.07 -6.64 0.15
N LEU A 152 6.80 -6.09 1.12
CA LEU A 152 8.24 -6.26 1.22
C LEU A 152 8.61 -7.70 1.60
N ILE A 153 7.89 -8.31 2.53
CA ILE A 153 8.03 -9.73 2.87
C ILE A 153 7.72 -10.61 1.65
N LEU A 154 6.66 -10.29 0.91
CA LEU A 154 6.31 -10.93 -0.36
C LEU A 154 7.46 -10.87 -1.39
N SER A 155 8.09 -9.70 -1.53
CA SER A 155 9.24 -9.53 -2.40
C SER A 155 10.39 -10.45 -2.00
N VAL A 156 10.71 -10.53 -0.70
CA VAL A 156 11.76 -11.40 -0.19
C VAL A 156 11.46 -12.87 -0.49
N ILE A 157 10.23 -13.33 -0.25
CA ILE A 157 9.79 -14.70 -0.56
C ILE A 157 9.93 -14.99 -2.06
N SER A 158 9.52 -14.05 -2.90
CA SER A 158 9.63 -14.16 -4.37
C SER A 158 11.09 -14.20 -4.83
N SER A 159 11.99 -13.48 -4.15
CA SER A 159 13.45 -13.52 -4.41
C SER A 159 14.03 -14.92 -4.24
N TYR A 160 13.63 -15.59 -3.16
CA TYR A 160 14.17 -16.90 -2.82
C TYR A 160 13.60 -18.00 -3.72
N ALA A 161 12.42 -17.78 -4.31
CA ALA A 161 11.80 -18.71 -5.25
C ALA A 161 12.44 -18.73 -6.64
N LEU A 162 13.36 -17.79 -6.93
CA LEU A 162 14.06 -17.75 -8.21
C LEU A 162 15.09 -18.89 -8.30
N PRO A 163 15.08 -19.71 -9.37
CA PRO A 163 16.13 -20.68 -9.61
C PRO A 163 17.45 -19.93 -9.79
N LYS A 164 18.46 -20.28 -8.97
CA LYS A 164 19.81 -19.77 -9.08
C LYS A 164 20.36 -20.22 -10.45
N ARG A 165 20.27 -19.38 -11.49
CA ARG A 165 21.08 -19.58 -12.70
C ARG A 165 22.53 -19.30 -12.32
N VAL A 166 23.18 -20.31 -11.77
CA VAL A 166 24.64 -20.39 -11.75
C VAL A 166 25.03 -20.80 -13.16
N ASN A 167 25.39 -19.83 -13.99
CA ASN A 167 26.00 -20.09 -15.30
C ASN A 167 27.52 -20.04 -15.11
N ASN A 168 28.17 -21.12 -15.58
CA ASN A 168 29.61 -21.45 -15.57
C ASN A 168 30.60 -20.29 -15.43
#